data_AF-A0A392MG12-F1
#
_entry.id   AF-A0A392MG12-F1
#
_cell.length_a   1.000
_cell.length_b   1.000
_cell.length_c   1.000
_cell.angle_alpha   90.00
_cell.angle_beta   90.00
_cell.angle_gamma   90.00
#
_symmetry.space_group_name_H-M   'P 1'
#
loop_
_entity.id
_entity.type
_entity.pdbx_description
1 polymer ?
#
loop_
_entity_poly.entity_id
_entity_poly.type
_entity_poly.pdbx_seq_one_letter_code
_entity_poly.pdbx_strand_id
1 'polypeptide(L)' 'MSSLEKINLSFTVVSDGGLRKLCGLSSLKSLNLDAYQVTDAGLATLTSLTGLTDLDLFGARITDVGTNYLK' A
#
# COMPACT_ATOMS: atom_id res chain seq x y z
N MET A 1 12.39 -12.42 -16.66
CA MET A 1 12.40 -12.00 -15.25
C MET A 1 10.96 -11.81 -14.82
N SER A 2 10.52 -12.45 -13.74
CA SER A 2 9.12 -12.38 -13.29
C SER A 2 8.83 -11.02 -12.62
N SER A 3 7.84 -10.30 -13.14
CA SER A 3 7.31 -9.10 -12.47
C SER A 3 6.39 -9.51 -11.32
N LEU A 4 6.55 -8.86 -10.17
CA LEU A 4 5.71 -9.13 -9.01
C LEU A 4 4.36 -8.41 -9.17
N GLU A 5 3.27 -9.16 -9.21
CA GLU A 5 1.92 -8.60 -9.43
C GLU A 5 1.06 -8.56 -8.17
N LYS A 6 1.34 -9.42 -7.18
CA LYS A 6 0.54 -9.52 -5.96
C LYS A 6 1.45 -9.65 -4.74
N ILE A 7 1.16 -8.88 -3.71
CA ILE A 7 1.80 -8.95 -2.40
C ILE A 7 0.72 -9.08 -1.34
N ASN A 8 0.87 -10.06 -0.47
CA ASN A 8 0.07 -10.17 0.74
C ASN A 8 0.99 -10.00 1.97
N LEU A 9 0.76 -8.93 2.72
CA LEU A 9 1.40 -8.60 4.00
C LEU A 9 0.40 -8.62 5.16
N SER A 10 -0.80 -9.19 4.97
CA SER A 10 -1.77 -9.36 6.05
C SER A 10 -1.14 -10.10 7.23
N PHE A 11 -1.52 -9.73 8.46
CA PHE A 11 -0.97 -10.31 9.70
C PHE A 11 0.55 -10.09 9.87
N THR A 12 1.12 -9.05 9.24
CA THR A 12 2.50 -8.63 9.48
C THR A 12 2.56 -7.21 10.06
N VAL A 13 3.71 -6.84 10.62
CA VAL A 13 3.92 -5.48 11.13
C VAL A 13 4.49 -4.60 10.03
N VAL A 14 3.61 -3.88 9.32
CA VAL A 14 3.99 -2.91 8.29
C VAL A 14 3.75 -1.49 8.82
N SER A 15 4.80 -0.66 8.78
CA SER A 15 4.71 0.77 9.06
C SER A 15 4.77 1.58 7.77
N ASP A 16 4.45 2.89 7.86
CA ASP A 16 4.63 3.84 6.75
C ASP A 16 6.06 3.80 6.15
N GLY A 17 7.07 3.60 7.00
CA GLY A 17 8.46 3.44 6.56
C GLY A 17 8.70 2.15 5.77
N GLY A 18 8.00 1.08 6.12
CA GLY A 18 8.03 -0.20 5.40
C GLY A 18 7.44 -0.09 4.00
N LEU A 19 6.33 0.63 3.83
CA LEU A 19 5.66 0.80 2.53
C LEU A 19 6.54 1.47 1.47
N ARG A 20 7.48 2.35 1.87
CA ARG A 20 8.44 2.96 0.94
C ARG A 20 9.30 1.95 0.19
N LYS A 21 9.46 0.73 0.71
CA LYS A 21 10.21 -0.35 0.04
C LYS A 21 9.47 -0.95 -1.15
N LEU A 22 8.15 -0.70 -1.26
CA LEU A 22 7.34 -1.15 -2.37
C LEU A 22 7.37 -0.16 -3.55
N CYS A 23 7.91 1.05 -3.37
CA CYS A 23 8.03 2.04 -4.42
C CYS A 23 8.73 1.47 -5.66
N GLY A 24 8.19 1.75 -6.84
CA GLY A 24 8.75 1.29 -8.12
C GLY A 24 8.34 -0.12 -8.56
N LEU A 25 7.53 -0.84 -7.76
CA LEU A 25 6.87 -2.07 -8.21
C LEU A 25 5.71 -1.74 -9.16
N SER A 26 6.01 -1.19 -10.33
CA SER A 26 5.03 -0.69 -11.30
C SER A 26 4.11 -1.77 -11.89
N SER A 27 4.49 -3.04 -11.78
CA SER A 27 3.65 -4.18 -12.17
C SER A 27 2.74 -4.69 -11.05
N LEU A 28 2.83 -4.15 -9.84
CA LEU A 28 2.02 -4.58 -8.71
C LEU A 28 0.56 -4.15 -8.93
N LYS A 29 -0.35 -5.11 -8.87
CA LYS A 29 -1.79 -4.93 -9.07
C LYS A 29 -2.58 -5.08 -7.77
N SER A 30 -2.12 -5.96 -6.88
CA SER A 30 -2.79 -6.24 -5.61
C SER A 30 -1.83 -6.14 -4.42
N LEU A 31 -2.23 -5.37 -3.41
CA LEU A 31 -1.52 -5.21 -2.15
C LEU A 31 -2.50 -5.37 -0.99
N ASN A 32 -2.30 -6.40 -0.17
CA ASN A 32 -3.03 -6.58 1.08
C ASN A 32 -2.11 -6.24 2.27
N LEU A 33 -2.54 -5.33 3.15
CA LEU A 33 -1.73 -4.85 4.27
C LEU A 33 -2.27 -5.18 5.67
N ASP A 34 -3.59 -5.34 5.88
CA ASP A 34 -4.24 -5.47 7.23
C ASP A 34 -3.51 -4.66 8.32
N ALA A 35 -3.61 -3.33 8.22
CA ALA A 35 -2.47 -2.43 8.44
C ALA A 35 -2.66 -1.44 9.60
N TYR A 36 -2.76 -1.92 10.83
CA TYR A 36 -3.02 -1.07 12.02
C TYR A 36 -2.04 0.10 12.24
N GLN A 37 -0.84 0.05 11.68
CA GLN A 37 0.20 1.08 11.81
C GLN A 37 0.35 1.97 10.57
N VAL A 38 -0.43 1.74 9.52
CA VAL A 38 -0.38 2.56 8.31
C VAL A 38 -1.28 3.78 8.48
N THR A 39 -0.74 4.95 8.13
CA THR A 39 -1.43 6.25 8.17
C THR A 39 -1.54 6.87 6.78
N ASP A 40 -2.14 8.06 6.70
CA ASP A 40 -2.19 8.87 5.47
C ASP A 40 -0.79 9.06 4.84
N ALA A 41 0.27 9.15 5.66
CA ALA A 41 1.64 9.31 5.18
C ALA A 41 2.15 8.05 4.47
N GLY A 42 1.78 6.86 4.94
CA GLY A 42 2.07 5.59 4.27
C GLY A 42 1.31 5.46 2.97
N LEU A 43 0.01 5.78 2.99
CA LEU A 43 -0.84 5.74 1.79
C LEU A 43 -0.32 6.65 0.67
N ALA A 44 0.18 7.85 1.02
CA ALA A 44 0.81 8.76 0.06
C ALA A 44 1.98 8.12 -0.72
N THR A 45 2.71 7.17 -0.12
CA THR A 45 3.84 6.48 -0.78
C THR A 45 3.39 5.48 -1.84
N LEU A 46 2.16 4.95 -1.71
CA LEU A 46 1.59 3.98 -2.66
C LEU A 46 1.19 4.62 -3.99
N THR A 47 1.16 5.95 -4.08
CA THR A 47 0.87 6.68 -5.33
C THR A 47 1.87 6.39 -6.47
N SER A 48 3.05 5.87 -6.14
CA SER A 48 4.04 5.39 -7.12
C SER A 48 3.68 4.03 -7.74
N LEU A 49 2.76 3.28 -7.16
CA LEU A 49 2.29 1.97 -7.65
C LEU A 49 1.23 2.17 -8.71
N THR A 50 1.62 2.68 -9.89
CA THR A 50 0.70 3.10 -10.95
C THR A 50 -0.16 1.97 -11.55
N GLY A 51 0.18 0.70 -11.29
CA GLY A 51 -0.58 -0.46 -11.71
C GLY A 51 -1.52 -1.03 -10.64
N LEU A 52 -1.53 -0.45 -9.43
CA LEU A 52 -2.30 -0.98 -8.30
C LEU A 52 -3.80 -0.76 -8.53
N THR A 53 -4.56 -1.86 -8.54
CA THR A 53 -6.01 -1.86 -8.72
C THR A 53 -6.75 -2.36 -7.49
N ASP A 54 -6.08 -3.16 -6.66
CA ASP A 54 -6.65 -3.79 -5.48
C ASP A 54 -5.78 -3.47 -4.26
N LEU A 55 -6.34 -2.70 -3.32
CA LEU A 55 -5.65 -2.28 -2.10
C LEU A 55 -6.54 -2.58 -0.88
N ASP A 56 -6.08 -3.48 -0.02
CA ASP A 56 -6.74 -3.78 1.26
C ASP A 56 -6.04 -3.04 2.40
N LEU A 57 -6.78 -2.13 3.04
CA LEU A 57 -6.37 -1.27 4.14
C LEU A 57 -7.18 -1.55 5.41
N PHE A 58 -7.72 -2.74 5.58
CA PHE A 58 -8.44 -3.10 6.81
C PHE A 58 -7.60 -2.76 8.05
N GLY A 59 -8.22 -2.13 9.05
CA GLY A 59 -7.54 -1.69 10.28
C GLY A 59 -6.62 -0.47 10.16
N ALA A 60 -6.37 0.07 8.96
CA ALA A 60 -5.50 1.21 8.77
C ALA A 60 -6.07 2.51 9.34
N ARG A 61 -5.17 3.42 9.74
CA ARG A 61 -5.50 4.71 10.36
C ARG A 61 -5.56 5.80 9.30
N ILE A 62 -6.41 5.61 8.31
CA ILE A 62 -6.61 6.54 7.18
C ILE A 62 -7.71 7.54 7.53
N THR A 63 -7.47 8.81 7.22
CA THR A 63 -8.46 9.89 7.34
C THR A 63 -8.96 10.32 5.95
N ASP A 64 -9.93 11.23 5.91
CA ASP A 64 -10.39 11.87 4.67
C ASP A 64 -9.26 12.58 3.91
N VAL A 65 -8.16 12.97 4.59
CA VAL A 65 -6.99 13.53 3.90
C VAL A 65 -6.29 12.45 3.08
N GLY A 66 -6.13 11.26 3.64
CA GLY A 66 -5.44 10.14 2.99
C GLY A 66 -6.18 9.61 1.75
N THR A 67 -7.51 9.68 1.71
CA THR A 67 -8.29 9.21 0.56
C THR A 67 -8.02 10.03 -0.71
N ASN A 68 -7.50 11.26 -0.60
CA ASN A 68 -7.07 12.06 -1.76
C ASN A 68 -5.88 11.45 -2.52
N TYR A 69 -5.18 10.47 -1.95
CA TYR A 69 -4.09 9.75 -2.62
C TYR A 69 -4.57 8.53 -3.43
N LEU A 70 -5.83 8.12 -3.27
CA LEU A 70 -6.45 7.08 -4.06
C LEU A 70 -7.01 7.70 -5.36
N LYS A 71 -6.83 7.01 -6.48
CA LYS A 71 -7.31 7.44 -7.81
C LYS A 71 -8.31 6.43 -8.35
#